data_AF-A0A9N9Z194-F1
#
_entry.id   AF-A0A9N9Z194-F1
#
_cell.length_a   1.000
_cell.length_b   1.000
_cell.length_c   1.000
_cell.angle_alpha   90.00
_cell.angle_beta   90.00
_cell.angle_gamma   90.00
#
_symmetry.space_group_name_H-M   'P 1'
#
loop_
_entity.id
_entity.type
_entity.pdbx_description
1 polymer ?
#
loop_
_entity_poly.entity_id
_entity_poly.type
_entity_poly.pdbx_seq_one_letter_code
_entity_poly.pdbx_strand_id
1 'polypeptide(L)'
;MPSSSQLLYPAVGLLMVVAIIELSFVSATVGFLHGPASGTFPFTSDGATIDLKGEPKDLMTDQGHTSNAAAGTAFILIGLGGSIALFLRSRPNPSNFAIYFHHLWVLVNVLSFLLTFGALVYVFVVTNRYAGQTIDAAVTAGLDGEKYDEGTWTPQGWFSALLELDLVNPSDRSKISSIVHITQGWQYNLIPFFIIHLVETSIAIWDALQRRKTVSLVESSEKTAA
;
A
#
# COMPACT_ATOMS: atom_id res chain seq x y z
N MET A 1 13.86 -31.35 2.15
CA MET A 1 13.37 -29.96 2.33
C MET A 1 13.27 -29.34 0.95
N PRO A 2 12.22 -28.56 0.64
CA PRO A 2 12.11 -27.86 -0.64
C PRO A 2 13.33 -26.96 -0.85
N SER A 3 13.79 -26.83 -2.10
CA SER A 3 14.87 -25.89 -2.41
C SER A 3 14.37 -24.46 -2.21
N SER A 4 15.25 -23.53 -1.81
CA SER A 4 14.89 -22.11 -1.62
C SER A 4 14.17 -21.52 -2.84
N SER A 5 14.55 -21.98 -4.04
CA SER A 5 13.93 -21.59 -5.29
C SER A 5 12.47 -22.06 -5.44
N GLN A 6 12.09 -23.21 -4.85
CA GLN A 6 10.71 -23.70 -4.86
C GLN A 6 9.80 -22.90 -3.91
N LEU A 7 10.36 -22.35 -2.83
CA LEU A 7 9.63 -21.49 -1.89
C LEU A 7 9.43 -20.07 -2.42
N LEU A 8 10.31 -19.62 -3.32
CA LEU A 8 10.30 -18.24 -3.81
C LEU A 8 9.15 -17.96 -4.77
N TYR A 9 8.78 -18.92 -5.64
CA TYR A 9 7.61 -18.77 -6.53
C TYR A 9 6.29 -18.50 -5.79
N PRO A 10 5.87 -19.32 -4.81
CA PRO A 10 4.64 -19.05 -4.07
C PRO A 10 4.76 -17.80 -3.19
N ALA A 11 5.95 -17.47 -2.66
CA ALA A 11 6.15 -16.23 -1.90
C ALA A 11 5.95 -14.98 -2.76
N VAL A 12 6.53 -14.95 -3.97
CA VAL A 12 6.33 -13.87 -4.95
C VAL A 12 4.86 -13.78 -5.37
N GLY A 13 4.21 -14.92 -5.64
CA GLY A 13 2.79 -14.95 -5.98
C GLY A 13 1.89 -14.39 -4.87
N LEU A 14 2.17 -14.76 -3.62
CA LEU A 14 1.44 -14.23 -2.47
C LEU A 14 1.69 -12.72 -2.27
N LEU A 15 2.93 -12.27 -2.44
CA LEU A 15 3.30 -10.85 -2.40
C LEU A 15 2.51 -10.04 -3.44
N MET A 16 2.38 -10.56 -4.66
CA MET A 16 1.59 -9.92 -5.71
C MET A 16 0.12 -9.78 -5.33
N VAL A 17 -0.47 -10.80 -4.69
CA VAL A 17 -1.87 -10.76 -4.25
C VAL A 17 -2.10 -9.67 -3.21
N VAL A 18 -1.25 -9.58 -2.18
CA VAL A 18 -1.43 -8.55 -1.15
C VAL A 18 -1.11 -7.15 -1.66
N ALA A 19 -0.16 -7.03 -2.59
CA ALA A 19 0.15 -5.76 -3.25
C ALA A 19 -1.00 -5.27 -4.15
N ILE A 20 -1.67 -6.15 -4.90
CA ILE A 20 -2.79 -5.73 -5.75
C ILE A 20 -4.04 -5.37 -4.93
N ILE A 21 -4.25 -6.03 -3.78
CA ILE A 21 -5.29 -5.63 -2.81
C ILE A 21 -5.01 -4.20 -2.30
N GLU A 22 -3.76 -3.90 -1.93
CA GLU A 22 -3.35 -2.56 -1.49
C GLU A 22 -3.61 -1.51 -2.58
N LEU A 23 -3.19 -1.78 -3.82
CA LEU A 23 -3.46 -0.92 -4.98
C LEU A 23 -4.97 -0.72 -5.19
N SER A 24 -5.78 -1.76 -4.99
CA SER A 24 -7.23 -1.69 -5.16
C SER A 24 -7.87 -0.77 -4.12
N PHE A 25 -7.45 -0.86 -2.86
CA PHE A 25 -7.97 0.03 -1.82
C PHE A 25 -7.58 1.49 -2.04
N VAL A 26 -6.32 1.76 -2.39
CA VAL A 26 -5.87 3.13 -2.69
C VAL A 26 -6.60 3.68 -3.91
N SER A 27 -6.75 2.88 -4.97
CA SER A 27 -7.46 3.28 -6.19
C SER A 27 -8.93 3.58 -5.92
N ALA A 28 -9.60 2.76 -5.11
CA ALA A 28 -10.97 3.01 -4.69
C ALA A 28 -11.10 4.30 -3.88
N THR A 29 -10.12 4.61 -3.02
CA THR A 29 -10.07 5.86 -2.26
C THR A 29 -9.90 7.07 -3.17
N VAL A 30 -8.94 7.04 -4.09
CA VAL A 30 -8.73 8.11 -5.08
C VAL A 30 -9.96 8.30 -5.96
N GLY A 31 -10.59 7.21 -6.41
CA GLY A 31 -11.84 7.25 -7.17
C GLY A 31 -13.00 7.86 -6.39
N PHE A 32 -13.07 7.61 -5.08
CA PHE A 32 -14.07 8.23 -4.22
C PHE A 32 -13.84 9.73 -4.08
N LEU A 33 -12.58 10.15 -3.87
CA LEU A 33 -12.19 11.56 -3.75
C LEU A 33 -12.56 12.36 -5.01
N HIS A 34 -12.17 11.86 -6.18
CA HIS A 34 -12.48 12.54 -7.45
C HIS A 34 -13.92 12.40 -7.93
N GLY A 35 -14.70 11.48 -7.35
CA GLY A 35 -16.09 11.23 -7.71
C GLY A 35 -17.03 11.75 -6.61
N PRO A 36 -17.61 10.87 -5.78
CA PRO A 36 -18.54 11.25 -4.71
C PRO A 36 -18.10 12.42 -3.81
N ALA A 37 -16.82 12.50 -3.41
CA ALA A 37 -16.36 13.54 -2.48
C ALA A 37 -16.22 14.94 -3.12
N SER A 38 -16.25 15.04 -4.45
CA SER A 38 -16.23 16.34 -5.16
C SER A 38 -17.51 17.16 -4.96
N GLY A 39 -18.59 16.52 -4.49
CA GLY A 39 -19.88 17.14 -4.21
C GLY A 39 -19.99 17.70 -2.79
N THR A 40 -21.24 17.71 -2.30
CA THR A 40 -21.59 18.08 -0.93
C THR A 40 -22.33 16.94 -0.24
N PHE A 41 -22.23 16.89 1.08
CA PHE A 41 -22.97 16.01 1.95
C PHE A 41 -23.86 16.86 2.87
N PRO A 42 -25.16 16.98 2.57
CA PRO A 42 -26.08 17.72 3.42
C PRO A 42 -26.28 17.00 4.76
N PHE A 43 -26.26 17.74 5.85
CA PHE A 43 -26.56 17.25 7.20
C PHE A 43 -27.46 18.23 7.96
N THR A 44 -28.16 17.73 8.97
CA THR A 44 -29.03 18.53 9.84
C THR A 44 -28.30 18.96 11.12
N SER A 45 -28.39 20.24 11.44
CA SER A 45 -27.95 20.81 12.72
C SER A 45 -28.91 21.92 13.15
N ASP A 46 -29.36 21.89 14.41
CA ASP A 46 -30.28 22.89 14.98
C ASP A 46 -31.54 23.17 14.12
N GLY A 47 -32.04 22.14 13.43
CA GLY A 47 -33.23 22.22 12.56
C GLY A 47 -32.98 22.84 11.18
N ALA A 48 -31.74 23.22 10.85
CA ALA A 48 -31.33 23.67 9.52
C ALA A 48 -30.58 22.57 8.78
N THR A 49 -30.70 22.55 7.45
CA THR A 49 -29.86 21.73 6.57
C THR A 49 -28.65 22.54 6.15
N ILE A 50 -27.47 21.98 6.38
CA ILE A 50 -26.18 22.59 6.05
C ILE A 50 -25.49 21.69 5.01
N ASP A 51 -25.02 22.30 3.92
CA ASP A 51 -24.24 21.61 2.89
C ASP A 51 -22.75 21.66 3.23
N LEU A 52 -22.15 20.50 3.51
CA LEU A 52 -20.71 20.38 3.74
C LEU A 52 -20.00 19.83 2.50
N LYS A 53 -18.92 20.45 2.06
CA LYS A 53 -18.09 19.91 0.97
C LYS A 53 -17.53 18.54 1.34
N GLY A 54 -17.50 17.61 0.38
CA GLY A 54 -17.07 16.24 0.62
C GLY A 54 -15.58 16.08 0.95
N GLU A 55 -14.78 17.13 0.78
CA GLU A 55 -13.37 17.19 1.17
C GLU A 55 -13.10 18.44 2.02
N PRO A 56 -12.27 18.33 3.07
CA PRO A 56 -11.79 19.49 3.82
C PRO A 56 -10.73 20.23 3.00
N LYS A 57 -10.37 21.41 3.47
CA LYS A 57 -9.33 22.25 2.87
C LYS A 57 -7.97 21.56 2.92
N ASP A 58 -7.62 21.01 4.09
CA ASP A 58 -6.33 20.36 4.35
C ASP A 58 -6.50 18.84 4.49
N LEU A 59 -6.69 18.17 3.35
CA LEU A 59 -6.73 16.72 3.26
C LEU A 59 -5.33 16.15 2.94
N MET A 60 -4.79 15.34 3.84
CA MET A 60 -3.51 14.65 3.65
C MET A 60 -3.66 13.43 2.77
N THR A 61 -2.96 13.40 1.63
CA THR A 61 -2.97 12.26 0.70
C THR A 61 -1.59 11.61 0.50
N ASP A 62 -0.52 12.20 1.02
CA ASP A 62 0.86 11.74 0.82
C ASP A 62 1.12 10.33 1.34
N GLN A 63 0.48 9.94 2.44
CA GLN A 63 0.53 8.57 2.96
C GLN A 63 -0.09 7.56 1.98
N GLY A 64 -1.12 7.98 1.22
CA GLY A 64 -1.70 7.22 0.11
C GLY A 64 -0.80 7.12 -1.10
N HIS A 65 -0.11 8.20 -1.46
CA HIS A 65 0.89 8.15 -2.52
C HIS A 65 2.06 7.23 -2.17
N THR A 66 2.48 7.23 -0.90
CA THR A 66 3.57 6.38 -0.40
C THR A 66 3.19 4.91 -0.39
N SER A 67 2.01 4.53 0.11
CA SER A 67 1.55 3.14 0.07
C SER A 67 1.29 2.65 -1.35
N ASN A 68 0.76 3.50 -2.24
CA ASN A 68 0.61 3.20 -3.67
C ASN A 68 1.97 2.91 -4.32
N ALA A 69 2.98 3.75 -4.07
CA ALA A 69 4.33 3.53 -4.58
C ALA A 69 4.93 2.21 -4.07
N ALA A 70 4.75 1.88 -2.79
CA ALA A 70 5.19 0.61 -2.21
C ALA A 70 4.51 -0.59 -2.90
N ALA A 71 3.18 -0.56 -3.01
CA ALA A 71 2.39 -1.63 -3.60
C ALA A 71 2.67 -1.80 -5.10
N GLY A 72 2.75 -0.70 -5.85
CA GLY A 72 3.10 -0.72 -7.27
C GLY A 72 4.50 -1.28 -7.52
N THR A 73 5.47 -0.88 -6.70
CA THR A 73 6.84 -1.41 -6.77
C THR A 73 6.87 -2.92 -6.48
N ALA A 74 6.19 -3.37 -5.42
CA ALA A 74 6.12 -4.78 -5.07
C ALA A 74 5.42 -5.61 -6.16
N PHE A 75 4.32 -5.12 -6.73
CA PHE A 75 3.59 -5.84 -7.77
C PHE A 75 4.39 -5.93 -9.08
N ILE A 76 4.91 -4.80 -9.56
CA ILE A 76 5.57 -4.72 -10.87
C ILE A 76 7.01 -5.23 -10.80
N LEU A 77 7.85 -4.60 -9.97
CA LEU A 77 9.29 -4.91 -9.96
C LEU A 77 9.56 -6.23 -9.25
N ILE A 78 8.90 -6.49 -8.12
CA ILE A 78 9.18 -7.70 -7.34
C ILE A 78 8.36 -8.88 -7.86
N GLY A 79 7.06 -8.68 -8.09
CA GLY A 79 6.16 -9.66 -8.67
C GLY A 79 6.52 -10.09 -10.09
N LEU A 80 6.28 -9.19 -11.05
CA LEU A 80 6.51 -9.49 -12.48
C LEU A 80 8.01 -9.58 -12.79
N GLY A 81 8.80 -8.62 -12.31
CA GLY A 81 10.26 -8.63 -12.50
C GLY A 81 10.91 -9.86 -11.85
N GLY A 82 10.45 -10.27 -10.67
CA GLY A 82 10.92 -11.49 -10.00
C GLY A 82 10.54 -12.74 -10.77
N SER A 83 9.29 -12.86 -11.21
CA SER A 83 8.85 -13.98 -12.04
C SER A 83 9.75 -14.15 -13.28
N ILE A 84 10.10 -13.05 -13.95
CA ILE A 84 11.04 -13.06 -15.08
C ILE A 84 12.45 -13.45 -14.64
N ALA A 85 12.96 -12.91 -13.52
CA ALA A 85 14.29 -13.23 -13.00
C ALA A 85 14.42 -14.72 -12.66
N LEU A 86 13.41 -15.28 -12.00
CA LEU A 86 13.32 -16.69 -11.64
C LEU A 86 13.20 -17.59 -12.87
N PHE A 87 12.44 -17.17 -13.88
CA PHE A 87 12.34 -17.92 -15.13
C PHE A 87 13.66 -17.94 -15.91
N LEU A 88 14.29 -16.78 -16.13
CA LEU A 88 15.53 -16.67 -16.89
C LEU A 88 16.68 -17.45 -16.24
N ARG A 89 16.78 -17.40 -14.91
CA ARG A 89 17.85 -18.10 -14.17
C ARG A 89 17.66 -19.61 -14.09
N SER A 90 16.44 -20.13 -14.31
CA SER A 90 16.14 -21.55 -14.21
C SER A 90 16.46 -22.34 -15.49
N ARG A 91 17.02 -21.66 -16.51
CA ARG A 91 17.45 -22.29 -17.76
C ARG A 91 18.72 -23.13 -17.55
N PRO A 92 18.92 -24.22 -18.33
CA PRO A 92 20.08 -25.12 -18.20
C PRO A 92 21.45 -24.45 -18.35
N ASN A 93 21.53 -23.30 -19.02
CA ASN A 93 22.72 -22.46 -19.14
C ASN A 93 22.31 -20.98 -19.03
N PRO A 94 22.17 -20.42 -17.82
CA PRO A 94 21.76 -19.03 -17.66
C PRO A 94 22.85 -18.10 -18.20
N SER A 95 22.44 -17.10 -18.99
CA SER A 95 23.38 -16.09 -19.49
C SER A 95 23.88 -15.19 -18.36
N ASN A 96 25.01 -14.51 -18.57
CA ASN A 96 25.51 -13.48 -17.65
C ASN A 96 24.43 -12.43 -17.34
N PHE A 97 23.63 -12.05 -18.35
CA PHE A 97 22.48 -11.17 -18.15
C PHE A 97 21.47 -11.72 -17.14
N ALA A 98 21.09 -13.00 -17.23
CA ALA A 98 20.16 -13.61 -16.29
C ALA A 98 20.68 -13.60 -14.85
N ILE A 99 22.00 -13.78 -14.68
CA ILE A 99 22.68 -13.72 -13.37
C ILE A 99 22.66 -12.29 -12.82
N TYR A 100 23.10 -11.30 -13.61
CA TYR A 100 23.11 -9.90 -13.19
C TYR A 100 21.70 -9.36 -12.91
N PHE A 101 20.74 -9.71 -13.77
CA PHE A 101 19.34 -9.32 -13.59
C PHE A 101 18.76 -9.89 -12.29
N HIS A 102 19.08 -11.15 -11.95
CA HIS A 102 18.68 -11.73 -10.68
C HIS A 102 19.29 -11.00 -9.47
N HIS A 103 20.58 -10.65 -9.52
CA HIS A 103 21.21 -9.88 -8.43
C HIS A 103 20.61 -8.49 -8.28
N LEU A 104 20.36 -7.80 -9.40
CA LEU A 104 19.67 -6.51 -9.40
C LEU A 104 18.27 -6.64 -8.82
N TRP A 105 17.52 -7.68 -9.21
CA TRP A 105 16.19 -7.95 -8.67
C TRP A 105 16.21 -8.15 -7.15
N VAL A 106 17.16 -8.93 -6.60
CA VAL A 106 17.31 -9.10 -5.14
C VAL A 106 17.63 -7.77 -4.45
N LEU A 107 18.49 -6.93 -5.04
CA LEU A 107 18.79 -5.60 -4.50
C LEU A 107 17.53 -4.71 -4.48
N VAL A 108 16.81 -4.65 -5.59
CA VAL A 108 15.56 -3.88 -5.71
C VAL A 108 14.49 -4.41 -4.76
N ASN A 109 14.44 -5.73 -4.53
CA ASN A 109 13.56 -6.36 -3.54
C ASN A 109 13.82 -5.81 -2.13
N VAL A 110 15.08 -5.77 -1.68
CA VAL A 110 15.42 -5.19 -0.37
C VAL A 110 14.98 -3.72 -0.28
N LEU A 111 15.19 -2.92 -1.32
CA LEU A 111 14.76 -1.52 -1.35
C LEU A 111 13.23 -1.39 -1.34
N SER A 112 12.52 -2.26 -2.07
CA SER A 112 11.06 -2.30 -2.11
C SER A 112 10.46 -2.71 -0.76
N PHE A 113 11.11 -3.63 -0.04
CA PHE A 113 10.75 -3.99 1.31
C PHE A 113 10.90 -2.81 2.27
N LEU A 114 12.04 -2.09 2.21
CA LEU A 114 12.25 -0.89 3.04
C LEU A 114 11.22 0.21 2.75
N LEU A 115 10.84 0.40 1.47
CA LEU A 115 9.75 1.30 1.10
C LEU A 115 8.40 0.84 1.67
N THR A 116 8.10 -0.45 1.65
CA THR A 116 6.87 -1.01 2.23
C THR A 116 6.83 -0.83 3.75
N PHE A 117 7.96 -1.03 4.42
CA PHE A 117 8.09 -0.75 5.86
C PHE A 117 7.88 0.74 6.17
N GLY A 118 8.49 1.62 5.38
CA GLY A 118 8.29 3.07 5.48
C GLY A 118 6.83 3.46 5.27
N ALA A 119 6.15 2.89 4.26
CA ALA A 119 4.73 3.12 4.01
C ALA A 119 3.85 2.67 5.18
N LEU A 120 4.10 1.48 5.72
CA LEU A 120 3.39 0.96 6.90
C LEU A 120 3.51 1.94 8.08
N VAL A 121 4.73 2.32 8.44
CA VAL A 121 4.96 3.25 9.55
C VAL A 121 4.29 4.60 9.28
N TYR A 122 4.48 5.15 8.07
CA TYR A 122 3.98 6.47 7.72
C TYR A 122 2.45 6.54 7.78
N VAL A 123 1.76 5.57 7.16
CA VAL A 123 0.28 5.50 7.17
C VAL A 123 -0.23 5.38 8.59
N PHE A 124 0.30 4.46 9.41
CA PHE A 124 -0.17 4.30 10.79
C PHE A 124 0.09 5.53 11.65
N VAL A 125 1.27 6.15 11.54
CA VAL A 125 1.62 7.33 12.34
C VAL A 125 0.71 8.49 11.97
N VAL A 126 0.52 8.78 10.68
CA VAL A 126 -0.32 9.89 10.24
C VAL A 126 -1.79 9.64 10.58
N THR A 127 -2.33 8.47 10.26
CA THR A 127 -3.74 8.16 10.55
C THR A 127 -4.05 8.18 12.04
N ASN A 128 -3.16 7.65 12.89
CA ASN A 128 -3.40 7.66 14.34
C ASN A 128 -3.18 9.03 14.98
N ARG A 129 -2.27 9.86 14.45
CA ARG A 129 -2.04 11.23 14.93
C ARG A 129 -3.28 12.11 14.78
N TYR A 130 -4.06 11.88 13.73
CA TYR A 130 -5.25 12.64 13.36
C TYR A 130 -6.55 11.84 13.58
N ALA A 131 -6.51 10.84 14.48
CA ALA A 131 -7.68 10.03 14.81
C ALA A 131 -8.57 10.73 15.84
N GLY A 132 -9.88 10.49 15.77
CA GLY A 132 -10.86 11.00 16.74
C GLY A 132 -11.18 12.49 16.63
N GLN A 133 -10.74 13.16 15.57
CA GLN A 133 -11.21 14.51 15.25
C GLN A 133 -12.69 14.46 14.86
N THR A 134 -13.44 15.46 15.29
CA THR A 134 -14.87 15.62 15.02
C THR A 134 -15.12 16.88 14.20
N ILE A 135 -16.18 16.91 13.41
CA ILE A 135 -16.56 18.09 12.63
C ILE A 135 -17.45 18.99 13.50
N ASP A 136 -17.05 20.25 13.67
CA ASP A 136 -17.88 21.25 14.34
C ASP A 136 -18.97 21.77 13.38
N ALA A 137 -20.22 21.48 13.71
CA ALA A 137 -21.39 21.90 12.94
C ALA A 137 -21.56 23.43 12.93
N ALA A 138 -21.20 24.13 14.02
CA ALA A 138 -21.32 25.58 14.12
C ALA A 138 -20.30 26.29 13.20
N VAL A 139 -19.08 25.75 13.12
CA VAL A 139 -18.08 26.20 12.14
C VAL A 139 -18.63 25.98 10.73
N THR A 140 -19.15 24.78 10.46
CA THR A 140 -19.64 24.41 9.14
C THR A 140 -20.80 25.29 8.66
N ALA A 141 -21.71 25.68 9.55
CA ALA A 141 -22.81 26.60 9.25
C ALA A 141 -22.33 27.97 8.75
N GLY A 142 -21.12 28.40 9.13
CA GLY A 142 -20.53 29.68 8.75
C GLY A 142 -19.72 29.67 7.45
N LEU A 143 -19.50 28.52 6.82
CA LEU A 143 -18.57 28.38 5.68
C LEU A 143 -19.13 28.84 4.33
N ASP A 144 -20.43 29.13 4.22
CA ASP A 144 -21.09 29.59 2.97
C ASP A 144 -20.71 28.75 1.72
N GLY A 145 -20.61 27.43 1.89
CA GLY A 145 -20.27 26.49 0.82
C GLY A 145 -18.77 26.28 0.56
N GLU A 146 -17.89 26.93 1.33
CA GLU A 146 -16.45 26.67 1.32
C GLU A 146 -16.08 25.32 1.96
N LYS A 147 -14.84 24.88 1.73
CA LYS A 147 -14.31 23.66 2.35
C LYS A 147 -14.09 23.89 3.85
N TYR A 148 -14.33 22.85 4.64
CA TYR A 148 -14.00 22.85 6.07
C TYR A 148 -12.51 23.10 6.29
N ASP A 149 -12.17 24.16 7.00
CA ASP A 149 -10.81 24.70 7.11
C ASP A 149 -10.17 24.50 8.49
N GLU A 150 -10.89 23.89 9.43
CA GLU A 150 -10.37 23.58 10.74
C GLU A 150 -9.61 22.25 10.76
N GLY A 151 -8.34 22.33 11.15
CA GLY A 151 -7.46 21.18 11.33
C GLY A 151 -7.01 20.51 10.03
N THR A 152 -6.21 19.46 10.21
CA THR A 152 -5.69 18.65 9.11
C THR A 152 -6.30 17.26 9.20
N TRP A 153 -6.66 16.69 8.05
CA TRP A 153 -7.47 15.48 8.00
C TRP A 153 -6.82 14.39 7.15
N THR A 154 -6.97 13.15 7.59
CA THR A 154 -6.72 11.97 6.74
C THR A 154 -8.04 11.50 6.13
N PRO A 155 -8.03 10.77 5.00
CA PRO A 155 -9.25 10.15 4.47
C PRO A 155 -9.98 9.30 5.51
N GLN A 156 -9.24 8.51 6.29
CA GLN A 156 -9.79 7.69 7.37
C GLN A 156 -10.52 8.53 8.42
N GLY A 157 -9.88 9.60 8.91
CA GLY A 157 -10.45 10.48 9.92
C GLY A 157 -11.64 11.30 9.40
N TRP A 158 -11.49 11.92 8.23
CA TRP A 158 -12.49 12.79 7.63
C TRP A 158 -13.81 12.06 7.36
N PHE A 159 -13.76 10.92 6.68
CA PHE A 159 -14.97 10.19 6.35
C PHE A 159 -15.61 9.52 7.58
N SER A 160 -14.82 9.21 8.61
CA SER A 160 -15.37 8.74 9.89
C SER A 160 -16.13 9.87 10.60
N ALA A 161 -15.55 11.07 10.65
CA ALA A 161 -16.20 12.23 11.26
C ALA A 161 -17.48 12.65 10.50
N LEU A 162 -17.48 12.56 9.17
CA LEU A 162 -18.68 12.80 8.36
C LEU A 162 -19.85 11.86 8.73
N LEU A 163 -19.58 10.62 9.16
CA LEU A 163 -20.63 9.69 9.58
C LEU A 163 -21.23 10.03 10.95
N GLU A 164 -20.53 10.82 11.76
CA GLU A 164 -21.04 11.28 13.06
C GLU A 164 -22.08 12.39 12.90
N LEU A 165 -22.10 13.09 11.76
CA LEU A 165 -23.12 14.07 11.43
C LEU A 165 -24.45 13.40 11.10
N ASP A 166 -25.54 14.15 11.31
CA ASP A 166 -26.90 13.72 10.94
C ASP A 166 -27.14 13.93 9.43
N LEU A 167 -26.54 13.08 8.61
CA LEU A 167 -26.64 13.16 7.15
C LEU A 167 -28.09 13.03 6.67
N VAL A 168 -28.54 13.97 5.84
CA VAL A 168 -29.92 14.05 5.31
C VAL A 168 -30.23 12.86 4.41
N ASN A 169 -29.29 12.46 3.55
CA ASN A 169 -29.49 11.41 2.57
C ASN A 169 -28.95 10.06 3.07
N PRO A 170 -29.79 9.02 3.22
CA PRO A 170 -29.33 7.69 3.62
C PRO A 170 -28.33 7.05 2.63
N SER A 171 -28.43 7.40 1.35
CA SER A 171 -27.49 6.93 0.32
C SER A 171 -26.08 7.44 0.57
N ASP A 172 -25.94 8.66 1.10
CA ASP A 172 -24.64 9.27 1.32
C ASP A 172 -23.97 8.64 2.54
N ARG A 173 -24.74 8.41 3.61
CA ARG A 173 -24.28 7.61 4.76
C ARG A 173 -23.76 6.23 4.34
N SER A 174 -24.47 5.54 3.44
CA SER A 174 -24.04 4.23 2.94
C SER A 174 -22.74 4.30 2.13
N LYS A 175 -22.63 5.27 1.22
CA LYS A 175 -21.41 5.50 0.42
C LYS A 175 -20.21 5.86 1.30
N ILE A 176 -20.41 6.77 2.26
CA ILE A 176 -19.37 7.20 3.20
C ILE A 176 -18.94 6.03 4.09
N SER A 177 -19.90 5.24 4.60
CA SER A 177 -19.60 4.03 5.36
C SER A 177 -18.76 3.04 4.55
N SER A 178 -19.09 2.82 3.28
CA SER A 178 -18.29 1.96 2.39
C SER A 178 -16.85 2.46 2.27
N ILE A 179 -16.63 3.76 2.04
CA ILE A 179 -15.27 4.29 1.90
C ILE A 179 -14.51 4.30 3.23
N VAL A 180 -15.16 4.47 4.37
CA VAL A 180 -14.52 4.29 5.69
C VAL A 180 -13.97 2.88 5.83
N HIS A 181 -14.74 1.84 5.48
CA HIS A 181 -14.24 0.46 5.51
C HIS A 181 -13.09 0.23 4.53
N ILE A 182 -13.15 0.82 3.33
CA ILE A 182 -12.07 0.74 2.33
C ILE A 182 -10.79 1.40 2.82
N THR A 183 -10.87 2.60 3.41
CA THR A 183 -9.71 3.34 3.90
C THR A 183 -9.11 2.74 5.18
N GLN A 184 -9.92 2.09 5.99
CA GLN A 184 -9.44 1.22 7.09
C GLN A 184 -8.79 -0.05 6.53
N GLY A 185 -9.42 -0.71 5.55
CA GLY A 185 -8.87 -1.87 4.86
C GLY A 185 -7.50 -1.58 4.25
N TRP A 186 -7.38 -0.42 3.59
CA TRP A 186 -6.11 0.13 3.14
C TRP A 186 -5.06 0.19 4.26
N GLN A 187 -5.36 0.90 5.36
CA GLN A 187 -4.43 1.03 6.49
C GLN A 187 -3.98 -0.35 7.02
N TYR A 188 -4.92 -1.25 7.27
CA TYR A 188 -4.62 -2.52 7.94
C TYR A 188 -4.02 -3.57 6.98
N ASN A 189 -4.27 -3.50 5.67
CA ASN A 189 -3.66 -4.40 4.69
C ASN A 189 -2.14 -4.21 4.56
N LEU A 190 -1.60 -3.05 4.95
CA LEU A 190 -0.16 -2.83 5.04
C LEU A 190 0.53 -3.80 6.02
N ILE A 191 -0.17 -4.31 7.05
CA ILE A 191 0.39 -5.27 8.01
C ILE A 191 0.69 -6.62 7.34
N PRO A 192 -0.29 -7.36 6.77
CA PRO A 192 0.00 -8.61 6.07
C PRO A 192 0.91 -8.37 4.86
N PHE A 193 0.78 -7.25 4.15
CA PHE A 193 1.67 -6.89 3.05
C PHE A 193 3.13 -6.82 3.53
N PHE A 194 3.42 -6.10 4.60
CA PHE A 194 4.76 -6.03 5.20
C PHE A 194 5.30 -7.41 5.61
N ILE A 195 4.49 -8.22 6.32
CA ILE A 195 4.92 -9.54 6.81
C ILE A 195 5.27 -10.47 5.64
N ILE A 196 4.41 -10.51 4.62
CA ILE A 196 4.62 -11.35 3.43
C ILE A 196 5.85 -10.88 2.66
N HIS A 197 6.03 -9.56 2.52
CA HIS A 197 7.21 -8.98 1.86
C HIS A 197 8.49 -9.32 2.62
N LEU A 198 8.51 -9.19 3.96
CA LEU A 198 9.66 -9.58 4.78
C LEU A 198 10.05 -11.05 4.57
N VAL A 199 9.06 -11.95 4.57
CA VAL A 199 9.28 -13.39 4.34
C VAL A 199 9.83 -13.63 2.94
N GLU A 200 9.22 -13.03 1.92
CA GLU A 200 9.66 -13.16 0.53
C GLU A 200 11.09 -12.64 0.36
N THR A 201 11.40 -11.44 0.84
CA THR A 201 12.75 -10.85 0.78
C THR A 201 13.78 -11.73 1.51
N SER A 202 13.40 -12.29 2.66
CA SER A 202 14.27 -13.20 3.42
C SER A 202 14.61 -14.46 2.62
N ILE A 203 13.62 -15.06 1.95
CA ILE A 203 13.82 -16.22 1.07
C ILE A 203 14.67 -15.85 -0.15
N ALA A 204 14.43 -14.67 -0.75
CA ALA A 204 15.19 -14.18 -1.90
C ALA A 204 16.68 -13.99 -1.57
N ILE A 205 16.99 -13.37 -0.42
CA ILE A 205 18.36 -13.22 0.08
C ILE A 205 18.98 -14.60 0.34
N TRP A 206 18.25 -15.49 1.01
CA TRP A 206 18.76 -16.83 1.31
C TRP A 206 19.10 -17.61 0.05
N ASP A 207 18.23 -17.57 -0.96
CA ASP A 207 18.45 -18.21 -2.25
C ASP A 207 19.68 -17.63 -2.98
N ALA A 208 19.85 -16.31 -2.97
CA ALA A 208 21.03 -15.65 -3.53
C ALA A 208 22.33 -16.07 -2.82
N LEU A 209 22.31 -16.17 -1.48
CA LEU A 209 23.46 -16.59 -0.69
C LEU A 209 23.83 -18.06 -0.92
N GLN A 210 22.85 -18.96 -1.01
CA GLN A 210 23.10 -20.37 -1.31
C GLN A 210 23.81 -20.53 -2.66
N ARG A 211 23.33 -19.81 -3.68
CA ARG A 211 23.91 -19.88 -5.03
C ARG A 211 25.35 -19.37 -5.07
N ARG A 212 25.66 -18.27 -4.38
CA ARG A 212 27.04 -17.76 -4.29
C ARG A 212 27.99 -18.82 -3.70
N LYS A 213 27.55 -19.55 -2.67
CA LYS A 213 28.34 -20.64 -2.08
C LYS A 213 28.58 -21.77 -3.09
N THR A 214 27.56 -22.22 -3.81
CA THR A 214 27.70 -23.29 -4.80
C THR A 214 28.69 -22.93 -5.90
N VAL A 215 28.63 -21.71 -6.45
CA VAL A 215 29.60 -21.27 -7.47
C VAL A 215 31.03 -21.24 -6.93
N SER A 216 31.24 -20.70 -5.72
CA SER A 216 32.58 -20.64 -5.11
C SER A 216 33.19 -22.03 -4.85
N LEU A 217 32.36 -23.01 -4.47
CA LEU A 217 32.81 -24.38 -4.22
C LEU A 217 33.26 -25.07 -5.51
N VAL A 218 32.49 -24.90 -6.60
CA VAL A 218 32.84 -25.44 -7.93
C VAL A 218 34.17 -24.88 -8.42
N GLU A 219 34.36 -23.55 -8.36
CA GLU A 219 35.62 -22.90 -8.75
C GLU A 219 36.82 -23.37 -7.92
N SER A 220 36.63 -23.63 -6.62
CA SER A 220 37.70 -24.14 -5.75
C SER A 220 38.08 -25.59 -6.07
N SER A 221 37.09 -26.41 -6.44
CA SER A 221 37.31 -27.81 -6.81
C SER A 221 38.06 -27.91 -8.14
N GLU A 222 37.72 -27.07 -9.12
CA GLU A 222 38.43 -27.02 -10.41
C GLU A 222 39.89 -26.58 -10.25
N LYS A 223 40.16 -25.58 -9.39
CA LYS A 223 41.52 -25.12 -9.10
C LYS A 223 42.41 -26.14 -8.37
N THR A 224 41.81 -27.08 -7.64
CA THR A 224 42.56 -28.12 -6.90
C THR A 224 42.80 -29.37 -7.77
N ALA A 225 42.03 -29.54 -8.84
CA ALA A 225 42.13 -30.66 -9.77
C ALA A 225 43.09 -30.41 -10.95
N ALA A 226 43.59 -29.18 -11.11
CA ALA A 226 44.57 -28.75 -12.12
C ALA A 226 45.97 -28.64 -11.52
#